data_AF-A0A2N1YP02-F1
#
_entry.id   AF-A0A2N1YP02-F1
#
_cell.length_a   1.000
_cell.length_b   1.000
_cell.length_c   1.000
_cell.angle_alpha   90.00
_cell.angle_beta   90.00
_cell.angle_gamma   90.00
#
_symmetry.space_group_name_H-M   'P 1'
#
loop_
_entity.id
_entity.type
_entity.pdbx_description
1 polymer ?
#
loop_
_entity_poly.entity_id
_entity_poly.type
_entity_poly.pdbx_seq_one_letter_code
_entity_poly.pdbx_strand_id
1 'polypeptide(L)'
;MHTPTVTLRFSQAIRQAAEKLGVAVPALASGSERVSLAEQDRLWEAFCNHSTDPLIGLQLGLTLQAGHLDLAGILLMSCETYGESLEALLEYYPIVGEGGDFSLTEDGDQITLNYQAHYQVHIAERV
;
A
#
# COMPACT_ATOMS: atom_id res chain seq x y z
N MET A 1 -12.04 -2.63 -20.58
CA MET A 1 -11.64 -3.28 -19.31
C MET A 1 -10.86 -2.25 -18.52
N HIS A 2 -11.26 -2.00 -17.28
CA HIS A 2 -10.54 -1.11 -16.37
C HIS A 2 -9.26 -1.81 -15.91
N THR A 3 -8.12 -1.09 -15.87
CA THR A 3 -6.86 -1.62 -15.35
C THR A 3 -6.67 -1.04 -13.95
N PRO A 4 -6.56 -1.87 -12.90
CA PRO A 4 -6.42 -1.38 -11.55
C PRO A 4 -5.06 -0.69 -11.37
N THR A 5 -5.07 0.36 -10.58
CA THR A 5 -3.94 1.26 -10.39
C THR A 5 -3.70 1.59 -8.93
N VAL A 6 -2.53 2.16 -8.67
CA VAL A 6 -2.09 2.67 -7.38
C VAL A 6 -1.37 4.00 -7.58
N THR A 7 -1.35 4.87 -6.59
CA THR A 7 -0.58 6.11 -6.68
C THR A 7 0.91 5.84 -6.89
N LEU A 8 1.55 6.75 -7.64
CA LEU A 8 2.99 6.73 -7.82
C LEU A 8 3.72 6.87 -6.47
N ARG A 9 3.19 7.71 -5.57
CA ARG A 9 3.74 7.95 -4.22
C ARG A 9 3.83 6.67 -3.40
N PHE A 10 2.82 5.82 -3.47
CA PHE A 10 2.82 4.54 -2.77
C PHE A 10 3.89 3.59 -3.35
N SER A 11 3.98 3.50 -4.68
CA SER A 11 5.01 2.68 -5.35
C SER A 11 6.44 3.21 -5.13
N GLN A 12 6.62 4.52 -4.91
CA GLN A 12 7.91 5.11 -4.55
C GLN A 12 8.42 4.62 -3.19
N ALA A 13 7.54 4.25 -2.26
CA ALA A 13 7.97 3.70 -0.97
C ALA A 13 8.78 2.40 -1.14
N ILE A 14 8.32 1.49 -2.01
CA ILE A 14 9.03 0.25 -2.32
C ILE A 14 10.40 0.57 -2.94
N ARG A 15 10.47 1.54 -3.87
CA ARG A 15 11.73 1.96 -4.47
C ARG A 15 12.71 2.56 -3.47
N GLN A 16 12.23 3.42 -2.57
CA GLN A 16 13.07 4.01 -1.52
C GLN A 16 13.60 2.94 -0.55
N ALA A 17 12.77 1.95 -0.20
CA ALA A 17 13.21 0.83 0.61
C ALA A 17 14.25 -0.03 -0.12
N ALA A 18 14.02 -0.34 -1.40
CA ALA A 18 14.98 -1.04 -2.25
C ALA A 18 16.33 -0.31 -2.33
N GLU A 19 16.30 1.01 -2.54
CA GLU A 19 17.50 1.85 -2.58
C GLU A 19 18.30 1.81 -1.26
N LYS A 20 17.62 1.85 -0.11
CA LYS A 20 18.27 1.73 1.21
C LYS A 20 18.93 0.36 1.42
N LEU A 21 18.36 -0.69 0.85
CA LEU A 21 18.87 -2.05 0.93
C LEU A 21 19.88 -2.37 -0.19
N GLY A 22 20.12 -1.45 -1.13
CA GLY A 22 20.99 -1.67 -2.28
C GLY A 22 20.42 -2.66 -3.31
N VAL A 23 19.10 -2.81 -3.36
CA VAL A 23 18.39 -3.72 -4.26
C VAL A 23 18.06 -3.01 -5.58
N ALA A 24 18.47 -3.61 -6.68
CA ALA A 24 18.09 -3.15 -8.01
C ALA A 24 16.64 -3.55 -8.31
N VAL A 25 15.80 -2.56 -8.61
CA VAL A 25 14.38 -2.74 -8.94
C VAL A 25 14.03 -2.05 -10.26
N PRO A 26 13.01 -2.53 -11.00
CA PRO A 26 12.62 -1.90 -12.27
C PRO A 26 12.18 -0.46 -12.08
N ALA A 27 12.45 0.38 -13.09
CA ALA A 27 11.96 1.75 -13.12
C ALA A 27 10.44 1.78 -13.31
N LEU A 28 9.79 2.74 -12.64
CA LEU A 28 8.37 3.04 -12.86
C LEU A 28 8.23 3.95 -14.08
N ALA A 29 7.11 3.83 -14.80
CA ALA A 29 6.79 4.71 -15.92
C ALA A 29 6.75 6.18 -15.48
N SER A 30 7.36 7.06 -16.27
CA SER A 30 7.41 8.49 -16.01
C SER A 30 6.15 9.20 -16.52
N GLY A 31 5.75 10.29 -15.85
CA GLY A 31 4.74 11.22 -16.34
C GLY A 31 3.29 10.92 -15.94
N SER A 32 3.04 9.90 -15.11
CA SER A 32 1.73 9.60 -14.54
C SER A 32 1.76 9.71 -13.01
N GLU A 33 0.68 10.21 -12.42
CA GLU A 33 0.48 10.23 -10.95
C GLU A 33 0.10 8.85 -10.41
N ARG A 34 -0.28 7.92 -11.28
CA ARG A 34 -0.64 6.54 -10.94
C ARG A 34 0.15 5.52 -11.77
N VAL A 35 0.37 4.36 -11.17
CA VAL A 35 1.08 3.21 -11.73
C VAL A 35 0.08 2.06 -11.84
N SER A 36 0.17 1.24 -12.89
CA SER A 36 -0.68 0.04 -12.96
C SER A 36 -0.27 -0.97 -11.88
N LEU A 37 -1.21 -1.73 -11.33
CA LEU A 37 -0.85 -2.77 -10.35
C LEU A 37 0.12 -3.80 -10.94
N ALA A 38 0.05 -4.10 -12.24
CA ALA A 38 1.00 -4.99 -12.90
C ALA A 38 2.44 -4.45 -12.91
N GLU A 39 2.64 -3.14 -13.02
CA GLU A 39 3.97 -2.53 -12.89
C GLU A 39 4.44 -2.52 -11.44
N GLN A 40 3.54 -2.24 -10.50
CA GLN A 40 3.85 -2.34 -9.08
C GLN A 40 4.18 -3.79 -8.67
N ASP A 41 3.52 -4.79 -9.24
CA ASP A 41 3.78 -6.21 -8.99
C ASP A 41 5.20 -6.60 -9.40
N ARG A 42 5.68 -6.14 -10.57
CA ARG A 42 7.07 -6.37 -10.99
C ARG A 42 8.07 -5.68 -10.07
N LEU A 43 7.73 -4.48 -9.58
CA LEU A 43 8.53 -3.76 -8.60
C LEU A 43 8.59 -4.53 -7.28
N TRP A 44 7.45 -5.03 -6.81
CA TRP A 44 7.30 -5.78 -5.57
C TRP A 44 8.02 -7.13 -5.62
N GLU A 45 7.88 -7.87 -6.72
CA GLU A 45 8.57 -9.14 -6.95
C GLU A 45 10.09 -8.98 -6.94
N ALA A 46 10.62 -7.96 -7.63
CA ALA A 46 12.05 -7.66 -7.60
C ALA A 46 12.55 -7.33 -6.18
N PHE A 47 11.75 -6.62 -5.39
CA PHE A 47 12.07 -6.29 -4.00
C PHE A 47 12.05 -7.53 -3.10
N CYS A 48 11.00 -8.36 -3.19
CA CYS A 48 10.85 -9.56 -2.35
C CYS A 48 11.90 -10.62 -2.67
N ASN A 49 12.26 -10.81 -3.94
CA ASN A 49 13.26 -11.80 -4.35
C ASN A 49 14.67 -11.55 -3.79
N HIS A 50 14.94 -10.37 -3.22
CA HIS A 50 16.20 -10.08 -2.53
C HIS A 50 16.26 -10.65 -1.11
N SER A 51 15.13 -10.99 -0.49
CA SER A 51 15.06 -11.45 0.89
C SER A 51 14.34 -12.78 1.02
N THR A 52 14.77 -13.60 1.97
CA THR A 52 14.03 -14.80 2.40
C THR A 52 13.19 -14.53 3.65
N ASP A 53 13.16 -13.29 4.14
CA ASP A 53 12.37 -12.90 5.31
C ASP A 53 10.89 -12.77 4.93
N PRO A 54 10.00 -13.64 5.46
CA PRO A 54 8.57 -13.56 5.19
C PRO A 54 7.92 -12.27 5.72
N LEU A 55 8.59 -11.53 6.61
CA LEU A 55 8.09 -10.28 7.19
C LEU A 55 8.50 -9.04 6.39
N ILE A 56 9.13 -9.18 5.22
CA ILE A 56 9.65 -8.04 4.46
C ILE A 56 8.57 -6.99 4.12
N GLY A 57 7.32 -7.39 3.89
CA GLY A 57 6.23 -6.44 3.67
C GLY A 57 5.75 -5.72 4.94
N LEU A 58 5.74 -6.40 6.08
CA LEU A 58 5.51 -5.73 7.36
C LEU A 58 6.62 -4.72 7.65
N GLN A 59 7.88 -5.07 7.38
CA GLN A 59 9.02 -4.17 7.53
C GLN A 59 8.91 -2.95 6.62
N LEU A 60 8.52 -3.15 5.34
CA LEU A 60 8.23 -2.03 4.46
C LEU A 60 7.10 -1.16 5.02
N GLY A 61 6.00 -1.78 5.46
CA GLY A 61 4.84 -1.12 6.05
C GLY A 61 5.21 -0.20 7.21
N LEU A 62 6.11 -0.64 8.10
CA LEU A 62 6.63 0.14 9.22
C LEU A 62 7.45 1.37 8.78
N THR A 63 7.92 1.41 7.54
CA THR A 63 8.64 2.58 6.98
C THR A 63 7.74 3.53 6.20
N LEU A 64 6.47 3.16 5.97
CA LEU A 64 5.52 4.02 5.28
C LEU A 64 5.26 5.29 6.10
N GLN A 65 4.97 6.36 5.37
CA GLN A 65 4.70 7.68 5.92
C GLN A 65 3.44 8.19 5.24
N ALA A 66 2.74 9.13 5.87
CA ALA A 66 1.53 9.72 5.30
C ALA A 66 1.75 10.25 3.86
N GLY A 67 2.92 10.82 3.57
CA GLY A 67 3.27 11.28 2.21
C GLY A 67 3.33 10.18 1.14
N HIS A 68 3.50 8.91 1.52
CA HIS A 68 3.41 7.77 0.60
C HIS A 68 1.96 7.39 0.28
N LEU A 69 1.00 7.82 1.10
CA LEU A 69 -0.44 7.61 0.90
C LEU A 69 -1.10 8.80 0.20
N ASP A 70 -0.32 9.80 -0.22
CA ASP A 70 -0.77 11.00 -0.94
C ASP A 70 -1.92 11.72 -0.19
N LEU A 71 -2.96 12.17 -0.90
CA LEU A 71 -4.14 12.82 -0.32
C LEU A 71 -4.80 11.99 0.79
N ALA A 72 -4.88 10.67 0.65
CA ALA A 72 -5.46 9.82 1.68
C ALA A 72 -4.65 9.89 2.99
N GLY A 73 -3.32 9.95 2.89
CA GLY A 73 -2.46 10.14 4.06
C GLY A 73 -2.71 11.47 4.77
N ILE A 74 -2.96 12.55 4.03
CA ILE A 74 -3.28 13.86 4.61
C ILE A 74 -4.64 13.81 5.34
N LEU A 75 -5.65 13.18 4.71
CA LEU A 75 -6.98 13.03 5.31
C LEU A 75 -6.89 12.27 6.64
N LEU A 76 -6.21 11.11 6.66
CA LEU A 76 -6.04 10.31 7.88
C LEU A 76 -5.33 11.08 8.99
N MET A 77 -4.34 11.90 8.66
CA MET A 77 -3.60 12.71 9.62
C MET A 77 -4.39 13.92 10.14
N SER A 78 -5.49 14.28 9.50
CA SER A 78 -6.34 15.42 9.88
C SER A 78 -7.50 15.05 10.81
N CYS A 79 -7.77 13.75 10.98
CA CYS A 79 -8.81 13.25 11.88
C CYS A 79 -8.45 13.52 13.35
N GLU A 80 -9.46 13.84 14.16
CA GLU A 80 -9.28 14.08 15.60
C GLU A 80 -9.21 12.77 16.38
N THR A 81 -9.89 11.73 15.90
CA THR A 81 -9.94 10.42 16.57
C THR A 81 -9.53 9.28 15.65
N TYR A 82 -9.13 8.15 16.26
CA TYR A 82 -8.87 6.91 15.52
C TYR A 82 -10.12 6.40 14.80
N GLY A 83 -11.31 6.54 15.39
CA GLY A 83 -12.58 6.15 14.74
C GLY A 83 -12.80 6.91 13.45
N GLU A 84 -12.67 8.23 13.46
CA GLU A 84 -12.76 9.07 12.26
C GLU A 84 -11.73 8.67 11.20
N SER A 85 -10.50 8.33 11.61
CA SER A 85 -9.47 7.88 10.67
C SER A 85 -9.82 6.53 10.02
N LEU A 86 -10.48 5.63 10.74
CA LEU A 86 -10.93 4.34 10.20
C LEU A 86 -12.09 4.54 9.22
N GLU A 87 -13.05 5.42 9.54
CA GLU A 87 -14.12 5.81 8.62
C GLU A 87 -13.56 6.42 7.33
N ALA A 88 -12.63 7.37 7.45
CA ALA A 88 -11.94 7.98 6.32
C ALA A 88 -11.16 6.95 5.49
N LEU A 89 -10.51 5.96 6.13
CA LEU A 89 -9.83 4.88 5.42
C LEU A 89 -10.81 4.09 4.54
N LEU A 90 -11.97 3.69 5.06
CA LEU A 90 -12.97 2.92 4.31
C LEU A 90 -13.49 3.68 3.08
N GLU A 91 -13.62 5.00 3.19
CA GLU A 91 -14.10 5.85 2.10
C GLU A 91 -13.01 6.14 1.06
N TYR A 92 -11.77 6.35 1.50
CA TYR A 92 -10.72 6.95 0.67
C TYR A 92 -9.55 6.03 0.31
N TYR A 93 -9.50 4.77 0.78
CA TYR A 93 -8.44 3.84 0.35
C TYR A 93 -8.31 3.66 -1.18
N PRO A 94 -9.37 3.72 -2.02
CA PRO A 94 -9.23 3.58 -3.47
C PRO A 94 -8.42 4.72 -4.11
N ILE A 95 -8.34 5.88 -3.44
CA ILE A 95 -7.46 6.98 -3.84
C ILE A 95 -6.01 6.51 -3.81
N VAL A 96 -5.61 5.73 -2.79
CA VAL A 96 -4.26 5.17 -2.72
C VAL A 96 -4.06 4.09 -3.76
N GLY A 97 -4.96 3.11 -3.82
CA GLY A 97 -4.85 2.01 -4.78
C GLY A 97 -6.01 1.03 -4.73
N GLU A 98 -6.09 0.26 -5.81
CA GLU A 98 -7.21 -0.66 -6.07
C GLU A 98 -6.79 -2.12 -5.85
N GLY A 99 -5.80 -2.35 -4.98
CA GLY A 99 -5.17 -3.64 -4.76
C GLY A 99 -5.82 -4.53 -3.70
N GLY A 100 -6.84 -4.03 -3.02
CA GLY A 100 -7.61 -4.79 -2.05
C GLY A 100 -8.70 -3.92 -1.42
N ASP A 101 -9.63 -4.56 -0.74
CA ASP A 101 -10.77 -3.91 -0.13
C ASP A 101 -10.62 -3.86 1.39
N PHE A 102 -11.13 -2.80 2.00
CA PHE A 102 -11.29 -2.70 3.45
C PHE A 102 -12.75 -2.80 3.85
N SER A 103 -13.01 -3.48 4.96
CA SER A 103 -14.31 -3.46 5.63
C SER A 103 -14.14 -3.39 7.14
N LEU A 104 -15.11 -2.80 7.82
CA LEU A 104 -15.11 -2.64 9.27
C LEU A 104 -16.32 -3.35 9.85
N THR A 105 -16.13 -4.00 11.00
CA THR A 105 -17.21 -4.56 11.80
C THR A 105 -17.04 -4.11 13.24
N GLU A 106 -18.14 -3.66 13.84
CA GLU A 106 -18.19 -3.22 15.22
C GLU A 106 -18.95 -4.24 16.06
N ASP A 107 -18.39 -4.62 17.21
CA ASP A 107 -19.01 -5.50 18.18
C ASP A 107 -18.77 -4.96 19.60
N GLY A 108 -19.75 -4.21 20.12
CA GLY A 108 -19.66 -3.54 21.40
C GLY A 108 -18.49 -2.55 21.43
N ASP A 109 -17.52 -2.80 22.31
CA ASP A 109 -16.32 -1.96 22.48
C ASP A 109 -15.15 -2.40 21.57
N GLN A 110 -15.38 -3.34 20.65
CA GLN A 110 -14.36 -3.84 19.73
C GLN A 110 -14.65 -3.45 18.28
N ILE A 111 -13.58 -3.15 17.55
CA ILE A 111 -13.60 -2.87 16.13
C ILE A 111 -12.70 -3.87 15.43
N THR A 112 -13.20 -4.49 14.37
CA THR A 112 -12.45 -5.37 13.49
C THR A 112 -12.31 -4.72 12.12
N LEU A 113 -11.08 -4.39 11.72
CA LEU A 113 -10.74 -3.98 10.36
C LEU A 113 -10.30 -5.21 9.57
N ASN A 114 -11.04 -5.54 8.52
CA ASN A 114 -10.70 -6.62 7.60
C ASN A 114 -10.12 -6.04 6.32
N TYR A 115 -8.94 -6.53 5.94
CA TYR A 115 -8.31 -6.23 4.66
C TYR A 115 -8.34 -7.47 3.76
N GLN A 116 -8.88 -7.33 2.55
CA GLN A 116 -8.90 -8.37 1.54
C GLN A 116 -8.04 -7.96 0.34
N ALA A 117 -6.83 -8.51 0.27
CA ALA A 117 -5.93 -8.31 -0.86
C ALA A 117 -6.45 -9.01 -2.14
N HIS A 118 -6.30 -8.33 -3.28
CA HIS A 118 -6.64 -8.82 -4.62
C HIS A 118 -5.40 -9.15 -5.48
N TYR A 119 -4.22 -9.12 -4.87
CA TYR A 119 -2.95 -9.42 -5.53
C TYR A 119 -2.79 -10.91 -5.84
N GLN A 120 -1.96 -11.21 -6.82
CA GLN A 120 -1.65 -12.59 -7.26
C GLN A 120 -0.19 -12.98 -7.05
N VAL A 121 0.68 -12.03 -6.69
CA VAL A 121 2.12 -12.24 -6.49
C VAL A 121 2.52 -11.89 -5.06
N HIS A 122 3.41 -12.71 -4.48
CA HIS A 122 3.95 -12.50 -3.11
C HIS A 122 2.83 -12.18 -2.08
N ILE A 123 1.75 -12.96 -2.12
CA ILE A 123 0.57 -12.72 -1.28
C ILE A 123 0.91 -12.78 0.21
N ALA A 124 1.83 -13.68 0.60
CA ALA A 124 2.25 -13.82 1.99
C ALA A 124 2.95 -12.57 2.53
N GLU A 125 3.66 -11.84 1.66
CA GLU A 125 4.38 -10.63 1.99
C GLU A 125 3.51 -9.37 1.82
N ARG A 126 2.30 -9.46 1.23
CA ARG A 126 1.37 -8.34 1.04
C ARG A 126 0.30 -8.33 2.14
N VAL A 127 0.69 -7.71 3.25
CA VAL A 127 -0.13 -7.52 4.47
C VAL A 127 -0.90 -6.21 4.47
#